data_AF-A0A9N8ED13-F1
#
_entry.id   AF-A0A9N8ED13-F1
#
_cell.length_a   1.000
_cell.length_b   1.000
_cell.length_c   1.000
_cell.angle_alpha   90.00
_cell.angle_beta   90.00
_cell.angle_gamma   90.00
#
_symmetry.space_group_name_H-M   'P 1'
#
loop_
_entity.id
_entity.type
_entity.pdbx_description
1 polymer ?
#
loop_
_entity_poly.entity_id
_entity_poly.type
_entity_poly.pdbx_seq_one_letter_code
_entity_poly.pdbx_strand_id
1 'polypeptide(L)'
;MTDLQQAPTEYEYLKLEEDTHHESASDVSNHDEATNNRNAPSMPLFASFKNHSLIIGLLVGFFVQFSTLGANFLVIALWENDLMTRSKTEIILLSLVWSAFTSFMAILTLGFLRSVITIVFEASLPPSHRHHDQNALLEEVILHLECRFVVGALVGVCLAWTVTDILLGMNIQILFSVVTLAISLLWCKLMMYCFTKEDDQIMMDGENSIATKVAAEDDEHTILLV
;
A
#
# COMPACT_ATOMS: atom_id res chain seq x y z
N MET A 1 10.91 15.27 55.01
CA MET A 1 11.53 16.11 53.99
C MET A 1 12.12 15.15 52.98
N THR A 2 11.38 14.93 51.91
CA THR A 2 11.53 13.82 50.97
C THR A 2 12.35 14.31 49.79
N ASP A 3 13.58 13.84 49.67
CA ASP A 3 14.44 14.10 48.52
C ASP A 3 13.89 13.35 47.30
N LEU A 4 13.41 14.13 46.32
CA LEU A 4 13.00 13.64 45.01
C LEU A 4 14.26 13.34 44.19
N GLN A 5 14.54 12.05 44.07
CA GLN A 5 15.58 11.49 43.22
C GLN A 5 15.20 11.70 41.75
N GLN A 6 15.84 12.70 41.14
CA GLN A 6 15.64 13.10 39.75
C GLN A 6 16.31 12.07 38.83
N ALA A 7 15.51 11.43 37.98
CA ALA A 7 15.99 10.48 36.98
C ALA A 7 16.82 11.21 35.91
N PRO A 8 17.97 10.65 35.48
CA PRO A 8 18.78 11.23 34.42
C PRO A 8 18.04 11.11 33.09
N THR A 9 17.91 12.26 32.42
CA THR A 9 17.34 12.39 31.08
C THR A 9 18.25 11.76 30.02
N GLU A 10 17.67 10.97 29.11
CA GLU A 10 18.32 10.23 28.01
C GLU A 10 19.26 11.06 27.10
N TYR A 11 19.25 12.39 27.15
CA TYR A 11 20.08 13.24 26.30
C TYR A 11 21.58 13.20 26.65
N GLU A 12 21.97 12.69 27.82
CA GLU A 12 23.39 12.65 28.22
C GLU A 12 24.16 11.44 27.63
N TYR A 13 23.46 10.42 27.12
CA TYR A 13 24.13 9.26 26.51
C TYR A 13 24.59 9.51 25.07
N LEU A 14 23.96 10.44 24.35
CA LEU A 14 24.33 10.75 22.95
C LEU A 14 25.52 11.72 22.83
N LYS A 15 26.02 12.29 23.94
CA LYS A 15 27.15 13.23 23.93
C LYS A 15 28.51 12.57 24.23
N LEU A 16 28.53 11.28 24.57
CA LEU A 16 29.76 10.58 24.95
C LEU A 16 30.39 9.76 23.82
N GLU A 17 29.81 9.74 22.63
CA GLU A 17 30.34 9.01 21.46
C GLU A 17 31.03 9.92 20.42
N GLU A 18 31.12 11.24 20.68
CA GLU A 18 31.67 12.22 19.72
C GLU A 18 33.10 12.70 20.02
N ASP A 19 33.71 12.27 21.14
CA ASP A 19 35.02 12.79 21.59
C ASP A 19 36.14 11.74 21.67
N THR A 20 36.11 10.71 20.82
CA THR A 20 37.25 9.80 20.66
C THR A 20 37.61 9.62 19.20
N HIS A 21 38.22 10.62 18.55
CA HIS A 21 39.21 10.39 17.49
C HIS A 21 40.06 11.64 17.24
N HIS A 22 41.10 11.79 18.06
CA HIS A 22 42.28 12.57 17.72
C HIS A 22 43.11 11.79 16.67
N GLU A 23 43.25 12.39 15.50
CA GLU A 23 44.54 12.72 14.88
C GLU A 23 45.66 11.67 14.95
N SER A 24 45.90 10.98 13.84
CA SER A 24 47.24 10.62 13.40
C SER A 24 47.28 10.48 11.89
N ALA A 25 47.98 11.43 11.27
CA ALA A 25 48.46 11.35 9.90
C ALA A 25 49.57 10.30 9.81
N SER A 26 49.48 9.37 8.86
CA SER A 26 50.63 8.68 8.25
C SER A 26 50.22 7.90 7.00
N ASP A 27 50.87 8.28 5.90
CA ASP A 27 51.31 7.47 4.77
C ASP A 27 50.40 6.48 4.04
N VAL A 28 50.05 6.89 2.81
CA VAL A 28 50.25 6.19 1.53
C VAL A 28 50.60 4.70 1.63
N SER A 29 49.61 3.85 1.34
CA SER A 29 49.86 2.65 0.52
C SER A 29 48.62 2.34 -0.31
N ASN A 30 48.76 2.44 -1.63
CA ASN A 30 47.87 1.81 -2.60
C ASN A 30 47.90 0.30 -2.38
N HIS A 31 46.78 -0.29 -1.96
CA HIS A 31 46.55 -1.72 -2.17
C HIS A 31 45.04 -2.03 -2.11
N ASP A 32 44.59 -2.63 -3.20
CA ASP A 32 43.43 -3.52 -3.34
C ASP A 32 42.03 -2.94 -3.18
N GLU A 33 41.61 -2.37 -4.31
CA GLU A 33 40.40 -2.73 -5.05
C GLU A 33 39.91 -4.18 -4.79
N ALA A 34 39.25 -4.41 -3.67
CA ALA A 34 38.51 -5.64 -3.40
C ALA A 34 37.29 -5.35 -2.53
N THR A 35 36.12 -5.64 -3.10
CA THR A 35 34.86 -5.93 -2.38
C THR A 35 34.04 -4.76 -1.81
N ASN A 36 33.76 -3.74 -2.62
CA ASN A 36 32.56 -2.91 -2.40
C ASN A 36 31.30 -3.64 -2.89
N ASN A 37 30.98 -4.78 -2.26
CA ASN A 37 29.81 -5.61 -2.54
C ASN A 37 28.98 -5.85 -1.26
N ARG A 38 28.79 -4.78 -0.50
CA ARG A 38 27.93 -4.67 0.68
C ARG A 38 27.20 -3.35 0.49
N ASN A 39 25.98 -3.30 -0.04
CA ASN A 39 24.80 -3.14 0.81
C ASN A 39 23.53 -3.10 -0.09
N ALA A 40 23.11 -4.24 -0.64
CA ALA A 40 21.75 -4.38 -1.19
C ALA A 40 20.84 -5.31 -0.35
N PRO A 41 20.69 -5.18 0.99
CA PRO A 41 19.84 -6.09 1.77
C PRO A 41 18.38 -5.62 1.89
N SER A 42 17.96 -4.53 1.24
CA SER A 42 16.64 -3.90 1.49
C SER A 42 15.48 -4.43 0.62
N MET A 43 15.73 -5.26 -0.40
CA MET A 43 14.65 -5.76 -1.27
C MET A 43 13.74 -6.89 -0.73
N PRO A 44 14.13 -7.79 0.21
CA PRO A 44 13.28 -8.92 0.58
C PRO A 44 12.06 -8.52 1.45
N LEU A 45 12.15 -7.41 2.21
CA LEU A 45 11.06 -6.94 3.06
C LEU A 45 9.86 -6.44 2.25
N PHE A 46 10.13 -5.80 1.12
CA PHE A 46 9.08 -5.22 0.27
C PHE A 46 8.22 -6.28 -0.42
N ALA A 47 8.83 -7.40 -0.83
CA ALA A 47 8.10 -8.54 -1.40
C ALA A 47 7.18 -9.20 -0.36
N SER A 48 7.65 -9.34 0.89
CA SER A 48 6.82 -9.84 1.98
C SER A 48 5.65 -8.89 2.28
N PHE A 49 5.91 -7.58 2.36
CA PHE A 49 4.89 -6.57 2.65
C PHE A 49 3.77 -6.55 1.60
N LYS A 50 4.11 -6.71 0.32
CA LYS A 50 3.14 -6.83 -0.79
C LYS A 50 2.15 -7.98 -0.57
N ASN A 51 2.62 -9.13 -0.12
CA ASN A 51 1.76 -10.29 0.13
C ASN A 51 0.84 -10.06 1.35
N HIS A 52 1.34 -9.39 2.39
CA HIS A 52 0.55 -9.07 3.57
C HIS A 52 -0.62 -8.12 3.24
N SER A 53 -0.36 -7.08 2.44
CA SER A 53 -1.42 -6.16 1.98
C SER A 53 -2.54 -6.89 1.22
N LEU A 54 -2.19 -7.84 0.34
CA LEU A 54 -3.17 -8.65 -0.38
C LEU A 54 -3.99 -9.53 0.56
N ILE A 55 -3.34 -10.22 1.52
CA ILE A 55 -4.02 -11.07 2.50
C ILE A 55 -4.97 -10.24 3.38
N ILE A 56 -4.55 -9.06 3.82
CA ILE A 56 -5.40 -8.14 4.61
C ILE A 56 -6.62 -7.73 3.78
N GLY A 57 -6.43 -7.33 2.51
CA GLY A 57 -7.54 -7.03 1.61
C GLY A 57 -8.50 -8.21 1.48
N LEU A 58 -7.98 -9.42 1.27
CA LEU A 58 -8.78 -10.64 1.16
C LEU A 58 -9.60 -10.92 2.42
N LEU A 59 -8.99 -10.81 3.61
CA LEU A 59 -9.66 -11.00 4.90
C LEU A 59 -10.77 -9.96 5.11
N VAL A 60 -10.52 -8.70 4.75
CA VAL A 60 -11.52 -7.62 4.84
C VAL A 60 -12.70 -7.91 3.91
N GLY A 61 -12.43 -8.30 2.66
CA GLY A 61 -13.48 -8.67 1.71
C GLY A 61 -14.33 -9.85 2.20
N PHE A 62 -13.68 -10.86 2.77
CA PHE A 62 -14.36 -11.99 3.39
C PHE A 62 -15.23 -11.56 4.57
N PHE A 63 -14.69 -10.73 5.47
CA PHE A 63 -15.43 -10.21 6.62
C PHE A 63 -16.67 -9.44 6.19
N VAL A 64 -16.56 -8.51 5.23
CA VAL A 64 -17.69 -7.74 4.69
C VAL A 64 -18.80 -8.67 4.16
N GLN A 65 -18.42 -9.71 3.44
CA GLN A 65 -19.39 -10.65 2.87
C GLN A 65 -20.06 -11.53 3.94
N PHE A 66 -19.28 -12.06 4.89
CA PHE A 66 -19.81 -12.84 6.01
C PHE A 66 -20.75 -12.02 6.89
N SER A 67 -20.37 -10.78 7.13
CA SER A 67 -21.18 -9.81 7.81
C SER A 67 -22.53 -9.68 7.06
N THR A 68 -22.51 -9.50 5.73
CA THR A 68 -23.74 -9.36 4.90
C THR A 68 -24.62 -10.62 4.96
N LEU A 69 -24.00 -11.80 4.97
CA LEU A 69 -24.69 -13.07 5.15
C LEU A 69 -25.34 -13.15 6.56
N GLY A 70 -24.63 -12.68 7.59
CA GLY A 70 -25.15 -12.53 8.94
C GLY A 70 -26.35 -11.57 9.01
N ALA A 71 -26.30 -10.46 8.27
CA ALA A 71 -27.44 -9.54 8.16
C ALA A 71 -28.65 -10.21 7.51
N ASN A 72 -28.45 -10.97 6.43
CA ASN A 72 -29.53 -11.74 5.80
C ASN A 72 -30.15 -12.77 6.75
N PHE A 73 -29.33 -13.50 7.52
CA PHE A 73 -29.82 -14.41 8.55
C PHE A 73 -30.56 -13.68 9.67
N LEU A 74 -30.05 -12.52 10.10
CA LEU A 74 -30.68 -11.71 11.13
C LEU A 74 -32.05 -11.18 10.68
N VAL A 75 -32.18 -10.76 9.40
CA VAL A 75 -33.47 -10.43 8.79
C VAL A 75 -34.42 -11.60 8.86
N ILE A 76 -33.99 -12.79 8.45
CA ILE A 76 -34.84 -14.00 8.45
C ILE A 76 -35.29 -14.34 9.89
N ALA A 77 -34.37 -14.30 10.85
CA ALA A 77 -34.67 -14.58 12.25
C ALA A 77 -35.60 -13.53 12.90
N LEU A 78 -35.46 -12.25 12.54
CA LEU A 78 -36.39 -11.20 12.96
C LEU A 78 -37.75 -11.34 12.28
N TRP A 79 -37.77 -11.71 11.00
CA TRP A 79 -38.99 -11.90 10.22
C TRP A 79 -39.88 -12.97 10.82
N GLU A 80 -39.32 -14.06 11.34
CA GLU A 80 -40.08 -15.14 11.96
C GLU A 80 -40.88 -14.69 13.20
N ASN A 81 -40.43 -13.63 13.90
CA ASN A 81 -41.03 -13.19 15.15
C ASN A 81 -42.07 -12.04 15.01
N ASP A 82 -42.14 -11.30 13.89
CA ASP A 82 -42.96 -10.07 13.78
C ASP A 82 -43.77 -9.93 12.47
N LEU A 83 -44.38 -11.03 12.04
CA LEU A 83 -44.82 -11.30 10.68
C LEU A 83 -46.07 -10.56 10.13
N MET A 84 -46.61 -9.47 10.72
CA MET A 84 -47.84 -8.89 10.13
C MET A 84 -48.04 -7.38 9.97
N THR A 85 -47.31 -6.44 10.59
CA THR A 85 -47.71 -5.02 10.41
C THR A 85 -46.61 -3.96 10.28
N ARG A 86 -45.32 -4.25 10.48
CA ARG A 86 -44.28 -3.18 10.53
C ARG A 86 -43.01 -3.40 9.68
N SER A 87 -43.02 -4.35 8.74
CA SER A 87 -41.77 -4.92 8.23
C SER A 87 -41.01 -4.13 7.13
N LYS A 88 -41.64 -3.21 6.39
CA LYS A 88 -40.95 -2.56 5.24
C LYS A 88 -39.87 -1.55 5.67
N THR A 89 -40.16 -0.73 6.68
CA THR A 89 -39.22 0.32 7.12
C THR A 89 -38.02 -0.27 7.84
N GLU A 90 -38.20 -1.38 8.57
CA GLU A 90 -37.13 -2.03 9.33
C GLU A 90 -36.13 -2.74 8.42
N ILE A 91 -36.58 -3.41 7.35
CA ILE A 91 -35.66 -3.97 6.34
C ILE A 91 -34.82 -2.86 5.71
N ILE A 92 -35.45 -1.75 5.32
CA ILE A 92 -34.76 -0.62 4.69
C ILE A 92 -33.74 -0.01 5.67
N LEU A 93 -34.13 0.23 6.92
CA LEU A 93 -33.23 0.74 7.96
C LEU A 93 -32.08 -0.21 8.24
N LEU A 94 -32.34 -1.51 8.35
CA LEU A 94 -31.30 -2.49 8.58
C LEU A 94 -30.32 -2.53 7.40
N SER A 95 -30.82 -2.57 6.16
CA SER A 95 -29.97 -2.51 4.97
C SER A 95 -29.15 -1.21 4.90
N LEU A 96 -29.73 -0.10 5.33
CA LEU A 96 -29.06 1.20 5.32
C LEU A 96 -27.98 1.30 6.41
N VAL A 97 -28.28 0.89 7.64
CA VAL A 97 -27.33 0.80 8.75
C VAL A 97 -26.20 -0.17 8.41
N TRP A 98 -26.55 -1.30 7.79
CA TRP A 98 -25.61 -2.31 7.35
C TRP A 98 -24.63 -1.80 6.29
N SER A 99 -25.17 -1.12 5.27
CA SER A 99 -24.37 -0.50 4.21
C SER A 99 -23.47 0.59 4.80
N ALA A 100 -23.99 1.43 5.69
CA ALA A 100 -23.21 2.45 6.39
C ALA A 100 -22.08 1.84 7.24
N PHE A 101 -22.37 0.76 7.98
CA PHE A 101 -21.38 0.03 8.78
C PHE A 101 -20.28 -0.57 7.91
N THR A 102 -20.66 -1.23 6.82
CA THR A 102 -19.73 -1.83 5.85
C THR A 102 -18.84 -0.76 5.22
N SER A 103 -19.44 0.35 4.79
CA SER A 103 -18.71 1.49 4.23
C SER A 103 -17.74 2.10 5.24
N PHE A 104 -18.18 2.26 6.49
CA PHE A 104 -17.34 2.78 7.57
C PHE A 104 -16.15 1.86 7.85
N MET A 105 -16.37 0.55 7.91
CA MET A 105 -15.31 -0.44 8.09
C MET A 105 -14.31 -0.43 6.91
N ALA A 106 -14.79 -0.27 5.68
CA ALA A 106 -13.91 -0.14 4.51
C ALA A 106 -13.01 1.11 4.61
N ILE A 107 -13.59 2.27 4.97
CA ILE A 107 -12.84 3.53 5.14
C ILE A 107 -11.83 3.41 6.29
N LEU A 108 -12.21 2.84 7.43
CA LEU A 108 -11.30 2.62 8.55
C LEU A 108 -10.13 1.72 8.17
N THR A 109 -10.40 0.65 7.41
CA THR A 109 -9.35 -0.27 7.00
C THR A 109 -8.39 0.38 5.99
N LEU A 110 -8.92 1.14 5.03
CA LEU A 110 -8.10 1.93 4.10
C LEU A 110 -7.25 2.97 4.85
N GLY A 111 -7.85 3.70 5.78
CA GLY A 111 -7.15 4.70 6.60
C GLY A 111 -6.07 4.07 7.48
N PHE A 112 -6.37 2.94 8.12
CA PHE A 112 -5.39 2.19 8.90
C PHE A 112 -4.22 1.69 8.04
N LEU A 113 -4.52 1.14 6.86
CA LEU A 113 -3.52 0.66 5.93
C LEU A 113 -2.60 1.79 5.45
N ARG A 114 -3.17 2.96 5.12
CA ARG A 114 -2.41 4.14 4.74
C ARG A 114 -1.51 4.62 5.88
N SER A 115 -2.04 4.71 7.10
CA SER A 115 -1.26 5.10 8.28
C SER A 115 -0.11 4.12 8.57
N VAL A 116 -0.35 2.81 8.48
CA VAL A 116 0.69 1.79 8.69
C VAL A 116 1.78 1.89 7.63
N ILE A 117 1.42 2.08 6.35
CA ILE A 117 2.41 2.22 5.27
C ILE A 117 3.28 3.46 5.49
N THR A 118 2.68 4.60 5.82
CA THR A 118 3.43 5.83 6.09
C THR A 118 4.41 5.63 7.24
N ILE A 119 3.97 5.04 8.36
CA ILE A 119 4.83 4.78 9.53
C ILE A 119 5.96 3.82 9.18
N VAL A 120 5.66 2.71 8.49
CA VAL A 120 6.68 1.72 8.10
C VAL A 120 7.69 2.33 7.14
N PHE A 121 7.25 3.17 6.21
CA PHE A 121 8.14 3.84 5.28
C PHE A 121 9.03 4.87 5.98
N GLU A 122 8.45 5.73 6.82
CA GLU A 122 9.19 6.70 7.62
C GLU A 122 10.23 6.04 8.53
N ALA A 123 9.89 4.89 9.14
CA ALA A 123 10.82 4.11 9.95
C ALA A 123 11.89 3.38 9.14
N SER A 124 11.64 3.10 7.86
CA SER A 124 12.56 2.33 7.00
C SER A 124 13.58 3.21 6.26
N LEU A 125 13.34 4.53 6.16
CA LEU A 125 14.23 5.44 5.43
C LEU A 125 15.15 6.22 6.38
N PRO A 126 16.48 6.23 6.15
CA PRO A 126 17.40 7.03 6.94
C PRO A 126 17.19 8.53 6.69
N PRO A 127 17.33 9.38 7.72
CA PRO A 127 17.03 10.83 7.67
C PRO A 127 18.00 11.67 6.80
N SER A 128 18.96 11.04 6.12
CA SER A 128 20.00 11.75 5.35
C SER A 128 19.71 11.70 3.85
N HIS A 129 19.34 12.88 3.32
CA HIS A 129 19.37 13.30 1.92
C HIS A 129 18.17 12.95 1.00
N ARG A 130 17.59 14.05 0.46
CA ARG A 130 16.63 14.19 -0.65
C ARG A 130 15.13 14.04 -0.32
N HIS A 131 14.60 15.09 0.29
CA HIS A 131 13.17 15.28 0.60
C HIS A 131 12.21 15.33 -0.61
N HIS A 132 12.68 15.67 -1.82
CA HIS A 132 11.76 15.93 -2.95
C HIS A 132 11.49 14.69 -3.82
N ASP A 133 12.50 13.86 -4.10
CA ASP A 133 12.33 12.61 -4.87
C ASP A 133 11.72 11.47 -4.04
N GLN A 134 11.96 11.46 -2.72
CA GLN A 134 11.42 10.42 -1.83
C GLN A 134 9.90 10.46 -1.72
N ASN A 135 9.30 11.66 -1.70
CA ASN A 135 7.86 11.82 -1.59
C ASN A 135 7.14 11.25 -2.83
N ALA A 136 7.70 11.46 -4.02
CA ALA A 136 7.15 10.90 -5.26
C ALA A 136 7.22 9.37 -5.27
N LEU A 137 8.36 8.79 -4.87
CA LEU A 137 8.50 7.34 -4.73
C LEU A 137 7.59 6.75 -3.64
N LEU A 138 7.35 7.48 -2.55
CA LEU A 138 6.43 7.06 -1.50
C LEU A 138 4.98 7.02 -2.02
N GLU A 139 4.54 8.06 -2.72
CA GLU A 139 3.21 8.12 -3.31
C GLU A 139 2.99 6.97 -4.31
N GLU A 140 3.99 6.70 -5.16
CA GLU A 140 4.01 5.56 -6.09
C GLU A 140 3.82 4.22 -5.37
N VAL A 141 4.60 3.99 -4.31
CA VAL A 141 4.54 2.77 -3.49
C VAL A 141 3.18 2.63 -2.79
N ILE A 142 2.66 3.72 -2.23
CA ILE A 142 1.35 3.74 -1.57
C ILE A 142 0.26 3.39 -2.58
N LEU A 143 0.26 4.00 -3.77
CA LEU A 143 -0.70 3.71 -4.83
C LEU A 143 -0.69 2.23 -5.20
N HIS A 144 0.50 1.65 -5.36
CA HIS A 144 0.67 0.25 -5.71
C HIS A 144 0.18 -0.72 -4.61
N LEU A 145 0.22 -0.30 -3.35
CA LEU A 145 -0.29 -1.06 -2.20
C LEU A 145 -1.80 -0.91 -2.05
N GLU A 146 -2.33 0.31 -2.18
CA GLU A 146 -3.77 0.59 -2.19
C GLU A 146 -4.45 -0.20 -3.31
N CYS A 147 -3.88 -0.23 -4.51
CA CYS A 147 -4.45 -1.00 -5.63
C CYS A 147 -4.46 -2.51 -5.33
N ARG A 148 -3.36 -3.06 -4.79
CA ARG A 148 -3.30 -4.49 -4.41
C ARG A 148 -4.29 -4.83 -3.29
N PHE A 149 -4.47 -3.94 -2.33
CA PHE A 149 -5.46 -4.09 -1.28
C PHE A 149 -6.87 -4.14 -1.87
N VAL A 150 -7.22 -3.21 -2.76
CA VAL A 150 -8.54 -3.18 -3.43
C VAL A 150 -8.77 -4.44 -4.26
N VAL A 151 -7.76 -4.89 -5.02
CA VAL A 151 -7.82 -6.17 -5.75
C VAL A 151 -8.04 -7.33 -4.78
N GLY A 152 -7.30 -7.39 -3.68
CA GLY A 152 -7.45 -8.41 -2.65
C GLY A 152 -8.87 -8.44 -2.06
N ALA A 153 -9.42 -7.27 -1.74
CA ALA A 153 -10.79 -7.12 -1.23
C ALA A 153 -11.84 -7.58 -2.23
N LEU A 154 -11.71 -7.22 -3.51
CA LEU A 154 -12.60 -7.69 -4.58
C LEU A 154 -12.55 -9.22 -4.72
N VAL A 155 -11.35 -9.81 -4.74
CA VAL A 155 -11.17 -11.26 -4.76
C VAL A 155 -11.82 -11.91 -3.54
N GLY A 156 -11.61 -11.35 -2.35
CA GLY A 156 -12.20 -11.85 -1.11
C GLY A 156 -13.72 -11.86 -1.13
N VAL A 157 -14.35 -10.77 -1.58
CA VAL A 157 -15.81 -10.66 -1.72
C VAL A 157 -16.33 -11.70 -2.71
N CYS A 158 -15.70 -11.85 -3.88
CA CYS A 158 -16.16 -12.79 -4.89
C CYS A 158 -15.95 -14.26 -4.51
N LEU A 159 -14.86 -14.58 -3.79
CA LEU A 159 -14.67 -15.91 -3.22
C LEU A 159 -15.75 -16.22 -2.19
N ALA A 160 -16.04 -15.27 -1.29
CA ALA A 160 -17.08 -15.45 -0.29
C ALA A 160 -18.49 -15.56 -0.91
N TRP A 161 -18.78 -14.81 -1.98
CA TRP A 161 -19.99 -15.00 -2.80
C TRP A 161 -20.04 -16.39 -3.42
N THR A 162 -18.95 -16.85 -4.04
CA THR A 162 -18.88 -18.18 -4.66
C THR A 162 -19.12 -19.28 -3.63
N VAL A 163 -18.51 -19.17 -2.44
CA VAL A 163 -18.74 -20.11 -1.33
C VAL A 163 -20.20 -20.09 -0.89
N THR A 164 -20.82 -18.91 -0.80
CA THR A 164 -22.24 -18.76 -0.46
C THR A 164 -23.15 -19.39 -1.51
N ASP A 165 -22.88 -19.16 -2.79
CA ASP A 165 -23.65 -19.73 -3.91
C ASP A 165 -23.54 -21.26 -3.96
N ILE A 166 -22.36 -21.82 -3.63
CA ILE A 166 -22.14 -23.26 -3.47
C ILE A 166 -22.97 -23.80 -2.30
N LEU A 167 -22.96 -23.11 -1.15
CA LEU A 167 -23.74 -23.51 0.03
C LEU A 167 -25.26 -23.48 -0.22
N LEU A 168 -25.73 -22.58 -1.08
CA LEU A 168 -27.14 -22.49 -1.49
C LEU A 168 -27.51 -23.47 -2.62
N GLY A 169 -26.53 -24.15 -3.24
CA GLY A 169 -26.77 -25.13 -4.31
C GLY A 169 -27.17 -24.53 -5.66
N MET A 170 -26.93 -23.23 -5.90
CA MET A 170 -27.34 -22.54 -7.12
C MET A 170 -26.28 -22.63 -8.23
N ASN A 171 -26.12 -23.81 -8.83
CA ASN A 171 -25.04 -24.14 -9.77
C ASN A 171 -24.90 -23.20 -10.99
N ILE A 172 -26.00 -22.68 -11.53
CA ILE A 172 -25.97 -21.80 -12.73
C ILE A 172 -25.49 -20.37 -12.41
N GLN A 173 -25.73 -19.89 -11.19
CA GLN A 173 -25.36 -18.54 -10.79
C GLN A 173 -23.86 -18.42 -10.48
N ILE A 174 -23.26 -19.51 -10.00
CA ILE A 174 -21.82 -19.62 -9.73
C ILE A 174 -21.00 -19.29 -10.98
N LEU A 175 -21.37 -19.84 -12.15
CA LEU A 175 -20.62 -19.62 -13.39
C LEU A 175 -20.60 -18.13 -13.77
N PHE A 176 -21.75 -17.46 -13.68
CA PHE A 176 -21.85 -16.04 -14.02
C PHE A 176 -21.04 -15.16 -13.06
N SER A 177 -21.07 -15.48 -11.77
CA SER A 177 -20.28 -14.82 -10.73
C SER A 177 -18.77 -14.96 -10.99
N VAL A 178 -18.31 -16.19 -11.29
CA VAL A 178 -16.89 -16.47 -11.60
C VAL A 178 -16.43 -15.79 -12.88
N VAL A 179 -17.25 -15.78 -13.94
CA VAL A 179 -16.91 -15.07 -15.18
C VAL A 179 -16.82 -13.56 -14.95
N THR A 180 -17.75 -12.98 -14.20
CA THR A 180 -17.74 -11.55 -13.86
C THR A 180 -16.52 -11.18 -13.00
N LEU A 181 -16.13 -12.05 -12.07
CA LEU A 181 -14.89 -11.94 -11.30
C LEU A 181 -13.67 -11.96 -12.23
N ALA A 182 -13.59 -12.94 -13.14
CA ALA A 182 -12.46 -13.06 -14.06
C ALA A 182 -12.31 -11.83 -14.96
N ILE A 183 -13.42 -11.28 -15.48
CA ILE A 183 -13.43 -10.05 -16.28
C ILE A 183 -12.98 -8.86 -15.44
N SER A 184 -13.48 -8.72 -14.21
CA SER A 184 -13.09 -7.64 -13.30
C SER A 184 -11.60 -7.70 -12.94
N LEU A 185 -11.07 -8.90 -12.70
CA LEU A 185 -9.63 -9.09 -12.43
C LEU A 185 -8.78 -8.80 -13.66
N LEU A 186 -9.23 -9.22 -14.84
CA LEU A 186 -8.56 -8.90 -16.10
C LEU A 186 -8.51 -7.40 -16.32
N TRP A 187 -9.63 -6.70 -16.08
CA TRP A 187 -9.71 -5.25 -16.18
C TRP A 187 -8.81 -4.55 -15.16
N CYS A 188 -8.82 -5.00 -13.91
CA CYS A 188 -7.98 -4.42 -12.86
C CYS A 188 -6.49 -4.63 -13.16
N LYS A 189 -6.12 -5.82 -13.68
CA LYS A 189 -4.77 -6.11 -14.16
C LYS A 189 -4.40 -5.23 -15.36
N LEU A 190 -5.32 -5.01 -16.29
CA LEU A 190 -5.14 -4.14 -17.45
C LEU A 190 -4.91 -2.68 -17.01
N MET A 191 -5.73 -2.17 -16.09
CA MET A 191 -5.58 -0.81 -15.54
C MET A 191 -4.22 -0.63 -14.87
N MET A 192 -3.81 -1.59 -14.04
CA MET A 192 -2.47 -1.58 -13.43
C MET A 192 -1.37 -1.57 -14.49
N TYR A 193 -1.50 -2.40 -15.54
CA TYR A 193 -0.53 -2.44 -16.62
C TYR A 193 -0.47 -1.14 -17.43
N CYS A 194 -1.62 -0.47 -17.65
CA CYS A 194 -1.66 0.82 -18.32
C CYS A 194 -0.96 1.90 -17.50
N PHE A 195 -1.20 1.97 -16.19
CA PHE A 195 -0.53 2.95 -15.32
C PHE A 195 0.99 2.76 -15.29
N THR A 196 1.47 1.52 -15.11
CA THR A 196 2.92 1.26 -15.08
C THR A 196 3.61 1.59 -16.40
N LYS A 197 2.88 1.54 -17.53
CA LYS A 197 3.42 1.85 -18.85
C LYS A 197 3.56 3.36 -19.09
N GLU A 198 2.72 4.20 -18.48
CA GLU A 198 2.83 5.66 -18.61
C GLU A 198 4.14 6.18 -17.99
N ASP A 199 4.58 5.60 -16.86
CA ASP A 199 5.81 6.02 -16.18
C ASP A 199 7.08 5.73 -17.01
N ASP A 200 7.13 4.56 -17.67
CA ASP A 200 8.22 4.20 -18.57
C ASP A 200 8.31 5.16 -19.76
N GLN A 201 7.17 5.67 -20.23
CA GLN A 201 7.11 6.56 -21.38
C GLN A 201 7.56 7.98 -21.04
N ILE A 202 7.27 8.46 -19.83
CA ILE A 202 7.71 9.76 -19.33
C ILE A 202 9.24 9.81 -19.15
N MET A 203 9.86 8.71 -18.69
CA MET A 203 11.32 8.65 -18.58
C MET A 203 12.02 8.69 -19.95
N MET A 204 11.50 7.97 -20.95
CA MET A 204 12.07 7.95 -22.30
C MET A 204 11.98 9.31 -23.01
N ASP A 205 10.90 10.08 -22.81
CA ASP A 205 10.76 11.43 -23.38
C ASP A 205 11.66 12.46 -22.67
N GLY A 206 11.89 12.30 -21.36
CA GLY A 206 12.81 13.15 -20.60
C GLY A 206 14.25 13.05 -21.09
N GLU A 207 14.74 11.83 -21.35
CA GLU A 207 16.10 11.57 -21.81
C GLU A 207 16.34 12.13 -23.23
N ASN A 208 15.36 11.94 -24.13
CA ASN A 208 15.42 12.51 -25.48
C ASN A 208 15.40 14.04 -25.47
N SER A 209 14.64 14.66 -24.56
CA SER A 209 14.58 16.13 -24.43
C SER A 209 15.91 16.72 -23.94
N ILE A 210 16.59 16.05 -23.00
CA ILE A 210 17.93 16.45 -22.53
C ILE A 210 18.97 16.27 -23.63
N ALA A 211 18.97 15.12 -24.32
CA ALA A 211 19.89 14.87 -25.43
C ALA A 211 19.73 15.91 -26.56
N THR A 212 18.49 16.30 -26.87
CA THR A 212 18.20 17.32 -27.89
C THR A 212 18.64 18.73 -27.45
N LYS A 213 18.52 19.06 -26.16
CA LYS A 213 19.02 20.34 -25.62
C LYS A 213 20.54 20.44 -25.60
N VAL A 214 21.22 19.37 -25.19
CA VAL A 214 22.70 19.32 -25.18
C VAL A 214 23.25 19.45 -26.60
N ALA A 215 22.62 18.78 -27.59
CA ALA A 215 23.01 18.93 -28.99
C ALA A 215 22.82 20.36 -29.53
N ALA A 216 21.81 21.10 -29.05
CA ALA A 216 21.57 22.48 -29.48
C ALA A 216 22.57 23.49 -28.87
N GLU A 217 23.05 23.27 -27.64
CA GLU A 217 24.05 24.15 -27.00
C GLU A 217 25.46 24.02 -27.61
N ASP A 218 25.84 22.83 -28.11
CA ASP A 218 27.13 22.63 -28.79
C ASP A 218 27.20 23.38 -30.15
N ASP A 219 26.07 23.55 -30.84
CA ASP A 219 25.99 24.31 -32.09
C ASP A 219 26.12 25.84 -31.85
N GLU A 220 25.55 26.37 -30.75
CA GLU A 220 25.71 27.80 -30.41
C GLU A 220 27.14 28.17 -30.03
N HIS A 221 27.85 27.28 -29.33
CA HIS A 221 29.24 27.51 -28.97
C HIS A 221 30.21 27.46 -30.17
N THR A 222 29.87 26.69 -31.20
CA THR A 222 30.67 26.59 -32.43
C THR A 222 30.55 27.85 -33.30
N ILE A 223 29.40 28.53 -33.27
CA ILE A 223 29.17 29.77 -34.05
C ILE A 223 29.88 30.99 -33.43
N LEU A 224 30.13 31.00 -32.11
CA LEU A 224 30.80 32.10 -31.41
C LEU A 224 32.34 32.14 -31.57
N LEU A 225 32.94 31.10 -32.17
CA LEU A 225 34.40 30.95 -32.34
C LEU A 225 34.91 31.25 -33.77
N VAL A 226 34.03 31.65 -34.69
CA VAL A 226 34.35 32.01 -36.09
C VAL A 226 34.21 33.52 -36.30
#